data_AF-A0A4V3HTE3-F1
#
_entry.id   AF-A0A4V3HTE3-F1
#
_cell.length_a   1.000
_cell.length_b   1.000
_cell.length_c   1.000
_cell.angle_alpha   90.00
_cell.angle_beta   90.00
_cell.angle_gamma   90.00
#
_symmetry.space_group_name_H-M   'P 1'
#
loop_
_entity.id
_entity.type
_entity.pdbx_description
1 polymer ?
#
loop_
_entity_poly.entity_id
_entity_poly.type
_entity_poly.pdbx_seq_one_letter_code
_entity_poly.pdbx_strand_id
1 'polypeptide(L)'
;MKFIAVLSLALASSAAAMPTGDLTKRQTVTRGKNTLVFKEQGGVPGNECLTFRNNGDIVNAACVNTAADRQITPSTRNGANVLLVQRTFTNGFRPDLVGKEVCVGFNGKGFRAEDCAAKNVQLVAQKGSNIVASDGACLNGHDGKAQVTVSATGQGCAKFTTTSVKATAA
;
A
#
# COMPACT_ATOMS: atom_id res chain seq x y z
N MET A 1 21.00 44.74 -57.00
CA MET A 1 21.58 43.76 -56.06
C MET A 1 20.53 43.46 -54.99
N LYS A 2 20.30 42.18 -54.73
CA LYS A 2 19.38 41.59 -53.74
C LYS A 2 19.72 42.07 -52.32
N PHE A 3 18.76 42.12 -51.40
CA PHE A 3 18.85 41.43 -50.09
C PHE A 3 17.45 41.32 -49.47
N ILE A 4 16.95 40.09 -49.42
CA ILE A 4 15.75 39.68 -48.68
C ILE A 4 16.23 39.32 -47.27
N ALA A 5 15.70 39.97 -46.24
CA ALA A 5 15.93 39.58 -44.85
C ALA A 5 14.73 38.79 -44.35
N VAL A 6 14.92 37.49 -44.17
CA VAL A 6 13.93 36.56 -43.58
C VAL A 6 14.05 36.68 -42.07
N LEU A 7 12.99 37.13 -41.41
CA LEU A 7 12.91 37.21 -39.95
C LEU A 7 12.39 35.87 -39.40
N SER A 8 13.29 35.05 -38.88
CA SER A 8 12.97 33.78 -38.22
C SER A 8 12.42 34.03 -36.82
N LEU A 9 11.16 33.67 -36.56
CA LEU A 9 10.59 33.60 -35.21
C LEU A 9 11.03 32.29 -34.53
N ALA A 10 11.85 32.39 -33.49
CA ALA A 10 12.15 31.28 -32.59
C ALA A 10 11.02 31.13 -31.56
N LEU A 11 10.32 29.99 -31.57
CA LEU A 11 9.38 29.59 -30.53
C LEU A 11 10.16 29.20 -29.27
N ALA A 12 10.09 30.04 -28.23
CA ALA A 12 10.63 29.73 -26.92
C ALA A 12 9.68 28.77 -26.19
N SER A 13 10.03 27.49 -26.15
CA SER A 13 9.36 26.48 -25.31
C SER A 13 9.57 26.84 -23.84
N SER A 14 8.55 27.47 -23.24
CA SER A 14 8.53 27.74 -21.81
C SER A 14 8.28 26.42 -21.07
N ALA A 15 9.35 25.78 -20.61
CA ALA A 15 9.25 24.72 -19.61
C ALA A 15 8.83 25.40 -18.28
N ALA A 16 7.54 25.41 -18.00
CA ALA A 16 7.06 25.80 -16.68
C ALA A 16 7.65 24.83 -15.66
N ALA A 17 8.59 25.31 -14.85
CA ALA A 17 9.07 24.57 -13.69
C ALA A 17 7.86 24.25 -12.81
N MET A 18 7.51 22.97 -12.71
CA MET A 18 6.47 22.54 -11.79
C MET A 18 6.90 22.93 -10.38
N PRO A 19 5.99 23.46 -9.54
CA PRO A 19 6.33 23.82 -8.18
C PRO A 19 6.86 22.57 -7.48
N THR A 20 8.11 22.63 -7.04
CA THR A 20 8.68 21.69 -6.07
C THR A 20 7.96 21.92 -4.76
N GLY A 21 6.75 21.35 -4.66
CA GLY A 21 5.99 21.31 -3.43
C GLY A 21 6.92 20.80 -2.33
N ASP A 22 7.02 21.58 -1.27
CA ASP A 22 7.83 21.33 -0.09
C ASP A 22 7.68 19.87 0.37
N LEU A 23 8.67 19.03 0.01
CA LEU A 23 8.69 17.60 0.30
C LEU A 23 8.69 17.33 1.82
N THR A 24 8.99 18.35 2.64
CA THR A 24 8.96 18.25 4.10
C THR A 24 7.54 18.35 4.69
N LYS A 25 6.53 18.75 3.88
CA LYS A 25 5.11 18.76 4.27
C LYS A 25 4.32 17.52 3.82
N ARG A 26 4.92 16.57 3.10
CA ARG A 26 4.35 15.22 3.05
C ARG A 26 4.46 14.68 4.46
N GLN A 27 3.35 14.64 5.20
CA GLN A 27 3.29 13.91 6.46
C GLN A 27 3.67 12.46 6.17
N THR A 28 4.92 12.15 6.49
CA THR A 28 5.54 10.84 6.32
C THR A 28 4.96 9.90 7.35
N VAL A 29 4.76 8.64 6.98
CA VAL A 29 4.35 7.60 7.92
C VAL A 29 5.43 7.46 8.99
N THR A 30 5.04 7.58 10.25
CA THR A 30 5.93 7.25 11.37
C THR A 30 5.93 5.74 11.54
N ARG A 31 6.97 5.11 11.02
CA ARG A 31 7.13 3.65 11.02
C ARG A 31 7.22 3.12 12.46
N GLY A 32 6.45 2.07 12.76
CA GLY A 32 6.56 1.39 14.05
C GLY A 32 7.84 0.56 14.19
N LYS A 33 8.06 0.04 15.40
CA LYS A 33 9.30 -0.67 15.76
C LYS A 33 9.42 -2.06 15.16
N ASN A 34 8.29 -2.74 14.95
CA ASN A 34 8.25 -4.13 14.54
C ASN A 34 7.64 -4.27 13.15
N THR A 35 8.33 -5.01 12.29
CA THR A 35 7.77 -5.50 11.04
C THR A 35 7.20 -6.90 11.28
N LEU A 36 6.01 -7.15 10.77
CA LEU A 36 5.22 -8.34 11.06
C LEU A 36 4.90 -9.10 9.78
N VAL A 37 4.81 -10.43 9.91
CA VAL A 37 4.10 -11.29 8.97
C VAL A 37 2.78 -11.70 9.59
N PHE A 38 1.68 -11.46 8.86
CA PHE A 38 0.32 -11.76 9.31
C PHE A 38 -0.11 -13.12 8.76
N LYS A 39 -0.34 -14.08 9.66
CA LYS A 39 -0.83 -15.42 9.36
C LYS A 39 -2.30 -15.56 9.76
N GLU A 40 -3.18 -15.80 8.79
CA GLU A 40 -4.60 -16.05 9.02
C GLU A 40 -4.81 -17.31 9.87
N GLN A 41 -5.64 -17.19 10.91
CA GLN A 41 -6.05 -18.30 11.75
C GLN A 41 -7.14 -19.11 11.04
N GLY A 42 -6.93 -20.42 10.92
CA GLY A 42 -7.84 -21.29 10.17
C GLY A 42 -7.75 -21.11 8.65
N GLY A 43 -6.70 -20.45 8.16
CA GLY A 43 -6.41 -20.32 6.73
C GLY A 43 -6.08 -21.66 6.05
N VAL A 44 -6.01 -21.67 4.73
CA VAL A 44 -5.62 -22.86 3.94
C VAL A 44 -4.18 -23.25 4.26
N PRO A 45 -3.90 -24.50 4.72
CA PRO A 45 -2.54 -24.94 5.00
C PRO A 45 -1.58 -24.68 3.83
N GLY A 46 -0.46 -24.02 4.11
CA GLY A 46 0.52 -23.62 3.11
C GLY A 46 0.19 -22.33 2.35
N ASN A 47 -1.00 -21.74 2.56
CA ASN A 47 -1.43 -20.45 2.03
C ASN A 47 -2.19 -19.65 3.11
N GLU A 48 -1.50 -19.26 4.18
CA GLU A 48 -2.12 -18.54 5.30
C GLU A 48 -1.65 -17.10 5.44
N CYS A 49 -0.51 -16.73 4.86
CA CYS A 49 0.11 -15.43 5.11
C CYS A 49 -0.28 -14.36 4.11
N LEU A 50 -0.62 -13.18 4.64
CA LEU A 50 -0.94 -12.02 3.81
C LEU A 50 0.22 -11.65 2.91
N THR A 51 -0.12 -11.40 1.66
CA THR A 51 0.79 -11.26 0.55
C THR A 51 0.31 -10.16 -0.36
N PHE A 52 1.19 -9.22 -0.71
CA PHE A 52 0.89 -8.24 -1.74
C PHE A 52 1.41 -8.73 -3.08
N ARG A 53 0.56 -8.78 -4.10
CA ARG A 53 0.98 -9.00 -5.49
C ARG A 53 1.51 -7.72 -6.11
N ASN A 54 2.12 -7.85 -7.30
CA ASN A 54 2.70 -6.70 -8.00
C ASN A 54 1.66 -5.63 -8.37
N ASN A 55 0.41 -6.03 -8.62
CA ASN A 55 -0.71 -5.10 -8.85
C ASN A 55 -1.28 -4.50 -7.55
N GLY A 56 -0.75 -4.89 -6.38
CA GLY A 56 -1.17 -4.38 -5.08
C GLY A 56 -2.32 -5.15 -4.42
N ASP A 57 -2.90 -6.15 -5.09
CA ASP A 57 -3.91 -7.01 -4.48
C ASP A 57 -3.32 -7.82 -3.32
N ILE A 58 -4.15 -8.13 -2.35
CA ILE A 58 -3.77 -8.93 -1.19
C ILE A 58 -4.30 -10.35 -1.35
N VAL A 59 -3.43 -11.33 -1.12
CA VAL A 59 -3.77 -12.76 -1.13
C VAL A 59 -3.20 -13.44 0.09
N ASN A 60 -3.64 -14.66 0.34
CA ASN A 60 -2.92 -15.57 1.20
C ASN A 60 -1.95 -16.40 0.34
N ALA A 61 -0.74 -16.58 0.85
CA ALA A 61 0.26 -17.46 0.28
C ALA A 61 1.10 -18.08 1.39
N ALA A 62 2.07 -18.91 1.02
CA ALA A 62 3.02 -19.47 1.97
C ALA A 62 3.68 -18.38 2.83
N CYS A 63 3.80 -18.68 4.12
CA CYS A 63 4.46 -17.80 5.08
C CYS A 63 5.97 -17.79 4.86
N VAL A 64 6.49 -16.65 4.41
CA VAL A 64 7.94 -16.43 4.23
C VAL A 64 8.35 -15.19 5.01
N ASN A 65 9.08 -15.39 6.10
CA ASN A 65 9.47 -14.33 7.03
C ASN A 65 10.48 -13.32 6.45
N THR A 66 11.15 -13.68 5.36
CA THR A 66 12.20 -12.87 4.71
C THR A 66 11.72 -12.17 3.44
N ALA A 67 10.45 -12.32 3.04
CA ALA A 67 9.94 -11.72 1.81
C ALA A 67 9.22 -10.38 2.12
N ALA A 68 9.67 -9.29 1.48
CA ALA A 68 9.14 -7.94 1.72
C ALA A 68 7.65 -7.80 1.35
N ASP A 69 7.17 -8.61 0.42
CA ASP A 69 5.77 -8.65 0.00
C ASP A 69 4.86 -9.43 0.98
N ARG A 70 5.41 -10.03 2.05
CA ARG A 70 4.68 -10.62 3.19
C ARG A 70 4.75 -9.78 4.46
N GLN A 71 5.56 -8.72 4.42
CA GLN A 71 5.91 -7.94 5.58
C GLN A 71 5.11 -6.64 5.64
N ILE A 72 4.55 -6.37 6.81
CA ILE A 72 3.74 -5.18 7.11
C ILE A 72 4.22 -4.62 8.43
N THR A 73 4.43 -3.31 8.51
CA THR A 73 4.81 -2.64 9.76
C THR A 73 3.63 -1.81 10.28
N PRO A 74 3.00 -2.19 11.41
CA PRO A 74 2.08 -1.30 12.11
C PRO A 74 2.77 0.04 12.40
N SER A 75 2.16 1.12 11.95
CA SER A 75 2.77 2.45 11.92
C SER A 75 1.69 3.51 12.23
N THR A 76 2.07 4.78 12.28
CA THR A 76 1.12 5.87 12.46
C THR A 76 1.24 6.93 11.36
N ARG A 77 0.11 7.53 11.00
CA ARG A 77 0.02 8.66 10.09
C ARG A 77 -1.00 9.64 10.65
N ASN A 78 -0.59 10.87 10.94
CA ASN A 78 -1.47 11.92 11.49
C ASN A 78 -2.19 11.48 12.78
N GLY A 79 -1.50 10.71 13.62
CA GLY A 79 -2.07 10.13 14.84
C GLY A 79 -2.96 8.90 14.63
N ALA A 80 -3.34 8.56 13.39
CA ALA A 80 -4.09 7.35 13.08
C ALA A 80 -3.16 6.15 12.88
N ASN A 81 -3.56 4.98 13.39
CA ASN A 81 -2.85 3.73 13.13
C ASN A 81 -3.04 3.30 11.67
N VAL A 82 -1.98 2.82 11.04
CA VAL A 82 -1.97 2.34 9.66
C VAL A 82 -1.10 1.10 9.55
N LEU A 83 -1.34 0.29 8.53
CA LEU A 83 -0.49 -0.84 8.16
C LEU A 83 0.39 -0.45 6.98
N LEU A 84 1.67 -0.16 7.24
CA LEU A 84 2.64 0.19 6.21
C LEU A 84 3.17 -1.08 5.52
N VAL A 85 3.04 -1.14 4.20
CA VAL A 85 3.50 -2.25 3.36
C VAL A 85 5.01 -2.16 3.19
N GLN A 86 5.72 -3.28 3.37
CA GLN A 86 7.17 -3.29 3.26
C GLN A 86 7.68 -3.25 1.81
N ARG A 87 7.06 -3.99 0.89
CA ARG A 87 7.50 -4.03 -0.52
C ARG A 87 7.38 -2.68 -1.24
N THR A 88 8.23 -2.49 -2.25
CA THR A 88 8.02 -1.46 -3.28
C THR A 88 7.18 -1.96 -4.47
N PHE A 89 6.80 -1.00 -5.31
CA PHE A 89 6.05 -1.20 -6.54
C PHE A 89 6.79 -0.59 -7.73
N THR A 90 6.55 -1.16 -8.90
CA THR A 90 7.21 -0.76 -10.16
C THR A 90 6.19 -0.20 -11.15
N ASN A 91 6.71 0.57 -12.12
CA ASN A 91 5.90 1.24 -13.14
C ASN A 91 5.04 0.29 -13.99
N GLY A 92 5.43 -0.98 -14.10
CA GLY A 92 4.71 -1.97 -14.92
C GLY A 92 3.36 -2.41 -14.35
N PHE A 93 3.17 -2.35 -13.02
CA PHE A 93 1.95 -2.86 -12.37
C PHE A 93 1.21 -1.81 -11.55
N ARG A 94 1.94 -0.98 -10.79
CA ARG A 94 1.40 0.09 -9.94
C ARG A 94 2.24 1.36 -10.12
N PRO A 95 2.18 1.99 -11.30
CA PRO A 95 2.90 3.24 -11.57
C PRO A 95 2.52 4.35 -10.58
N ASP A 96 1.29 4.32 -10.09
CA ASP A 96 0.75 5.24 -9.10
C ASP A 96 1.38 5.11 -7.70
N LEU A 97 2.09 4.01 -7.41
CA LEU A 97 2.73 3.74 -6.11
C LEU A 97 4.26 3.84 -6.14
N VAL A 98 4.88 4.09 -7.30
CA VAL A 98 6.34 4.18 -7.43
C VAL A 98 6.88 5.35 -6.60
N GLY A 99 7.86 5.07 -5.74
CA GLY A 99 8.50 6.08 -4.89
C GLY A 99 7.61 6.65 -3.77
N LYS A 100 6.51 5.96 -3.45
CA LYS A 100 5.57 6.38 -2.41
C LYS A 100 5.63 5.47 -1.19
N GLU A 101 5.16 5.99 -0.06
CA GLU A 101 4.81 5.16 1.09
C GLU A 101 3.50 4.45 0.80
N VAL A 102 3.49 3.14 0.98
CA VAL A 102 2.35 2.30 0.63
C VAL A 102 1.74 1.71 1.88
N CYS A 103 0.43 1.87 2.03
CA CYS A 103 -0.34 1.38 3.16
C CYS A 103 -1.36 0.35 2.68
N VAL A 104 -1.85 -0.47 3.60
CA VAL A 104 -3.08 -1.23 3.36
C VAL A 104 -4.24 -0.25 3.38
N GLY A 105 -5.06 -0.26 2.33
CA GLY A 105 -6.18 0.64 2.18
C GLY A 105 -7.44 -0.09 1.71
N PHE A 106 -8.60 0.45 2.11
CA PHE A 106 -9.92 0.02 1.68
C PHE A 106 -10.56 1.09 0.80
N ASN A 107 -11.01 0.70 -0.38
CA ASN A 107 -11.66 1.59 -1.37
C ASN A 107 -13.18 1.39 -1.49
N GLY A 108 -13.80 0.71 -0.53
CA GLY A 108 -15.21 0.31 -0.59
C GLY A 108 -15.47 -1.02 -1.30
N LYS A 109 -14.50 -1.60 -2.02
CA LYS A 109 -14.63 -2.92 -2.66
C LYS A 109 -13.74 -3.99 -2.06
N GLY A 110 -12.49 -3.64 -1.77
CA GLY A 110 -11.51 -4.61 -1.28
C GLY A 110 -10.32 -3.93 -0.63
N PHE A 111 -9.56 -4.72 0.12
CA PHE A 111 -8.32 -4.27 0.76
C PHE A 111 -7.18 -4.47 -0.22
N ARG A 112 -6.37 -3.43 -0.45
CA ARG A 112 -5.20 -3.50 -1.32
C ARG A 112 -4.11 -2.53 -0.90
N ALA A 113 -2.94 -2.65 -1.53
CA ALA A 113 -1.86 -1.69 -1.39
C ALA A 113 -2.27 -0.36 -2.04
N GLU A 114 -2.12 0.73 -1.30
CA GLU A 114 -2.54 2.08 -1.68
C GLU A 114 -1.52 3.12 -1.23
N ASP A 115 -1.50 4.27 -1.90
CA ASP A 115 -0.73 5.41 -1.45
C ASP A 115 -1.22 5.83 -0.06
N CYS A 116 -0.33 5.84 0.93
CA CYS A 116 -0.70 6.26 2.30
C CYS A 116 -1.28 7.68 2.34
N ALA A 117 -1.02 8.52 1.32
CA ALA A 117 -1.55 9.87 1.18
C ALA A 117 -2.86 9.98 0.38
N ALA A 118 -3.42 8.87 -0.09
CA ALA A 118 -4.65 8.88 -0.87
C ALA A 118 -5.83 9.40 -0.03
N LYS A 119 -6.62 10.32 -0.61
CA LYS A 119 -7.77 10.94 0.08
C LYS A 119 -9.06 10.12 0.01
N ASN A 120 -9.18 9.24 -0.98
CA ASN A 120 -10.38 8.45 -1.26
C ASN A 120 -10.22 6.98 -0.84
N VAL A 121 -9.32 6.73 0.10
CA VAL A 121 -9.00 5.41 0.62
C VAL A 121 -9.01 5.47 2.12
N GLN A 122 -9.69 4.52 2.75
CA GLN A 122 -9.63 4.35 4.19
C GLN A 122 -8.38 3.57 4.53
N LEU A 123 -7.50 4.14 5.35
CA LEU A 123 -6.31 3.43 5.80
C LEU A 123 -6.69 2.35 6.81
N VAL A 124 -6.10 1.19 6.63
CA VAL A 124 -6.41 -0.01 7.40
C VAL A 124 -5.41 -0.15 8.53
N ALA A 125 -5.90 -0.57 9.70
CA ALA A 125 -5.13 -0.79 10.91
C ALA A 125 -5.33 -2.21 11.44
N GLN A 126 -4.42 -2.65 12.31
CA GLN A 126 -4.65 -3.82 13.15
C GLN A 126 -5.42 -3.39 14.41
N LYS A 127 -6.49 -4.13 14.75
CA LYS A 127 -7.24 -3.99 16.01
C LYS A 127 -7.37 -5.35 16.67
N GLY A 128 -6.62 -5.58 17.75
CA GLY A 128 -6.47 -6.92 18.32
C GLY A 128 -5.90 -7.89 17.28
N SER A 129 -6.60 -8.99 17.01
CA SER A 129 -6.24 -9.97 15.99
C SER A 129 -6.87 -9.69 14.61
N ASN A 130 -7.62 -8.60 14.43
CA ASN A 130 -8.29 -8.30 13.17
C ASN A 130 -7.59 -7.17 12.40
N ILE A 131 -7.85 -7.13 11.09
CA ILE A 131 -7.39 -6.07 10.19
C ILE A 131 -8.62 -5.33 9.69
N VAL A 132 -8.70 -4.04 10.01
CA VAL A 132 -9.93 -3.23 9.94
C VAL A 132 -9.68 -1.85 9.36
N ALA A 133 -10.58 -1.40 8.49
CA ALA A 133 -10.69 -0.02 8.05
C ALA A 133 -11.37 0.84 9.12
N SER A 134 -11.28 2.17 8.96
CA SER A 134 -11.85 3.14 9.91
C SER A 134 -13.37 3.06 10.07
N ASP A 135 -14.09 2.67 9.01
CA ASP A 135 -15.56 2.52 9.03
C ASP A 135 -16.04 1.17 9.61
N GLY A 136 -15.10 0.29 9.97
CA GLY A 136 -15.39 -1.04 10.52
C GLY A 136 -15.34 -2.17 9.51
N ALA A 137 -15.18 -1.90 8.20
CA ALA A 137 -14.93 -2.96 7.23
C ALA A 137 -13.66 -3.72 7.60
N CYS A 138 -13.61 -5.04 7.34
CA CYS A 138 -12.50 -5.87 7.77
C CYS A 138 -12.17 -6.98 6.78
N LEU A 139 -10.94 -7.48 6.87
CA LEU A 139 -10.53 -8.68 6.15
C LEU A 139 -11.30 -9.90 6.70
N ASN A 140 -11.99 -10.64 5.84
CA ASN A 140 -12.93 -11.73 6.15
C ASN A 140 -12.42 -13.10 5.66
N GLY A 141 -11.10 -13.27 5.64
CA GLY A 141 -10.44 -14.49 5.20
C GLY A 141 -10.16 -14.46 3.71
N HIS A 142 -10.44 -15.56 3.02
CA HIS A 142 -10.09 -15.75 1.62
C HIS A 142 -11.16 -16.52 0.83
N ASP A 143 -11.12 -16.39 -0.50
CA ASP A 143 -11.90 -17.21 -1.43
C ASP A 143 -11.16 -18.51 -1.79
N GLY A 144 -11.80 -19.38 -2.59
CA GLY A 144 -11.19 -20.63 -3.06
C GLY A 144 -9.95 -20.47 -3.95
N LYS A 145 -9.54 -19.24 -4.29
CA LYS A 145 -8.33 -18.89 -5.04
C LYS A 145 -7.30 -18.17 -4.16
N ALA A 146 -7.48 -18.21 -2.84
CA ALA A 146 -6.67 -17.53 -1.85
C ALA A 146 -6.66 -15.99 -1.98
N GLN A 147 -7.62 -15.40 -2.69
CA GLN A 147 -7.79 -13.95 -2.70
C GLN A 147 -8.42 -13.54 -1.38
N VAL A 148 -7.91 -12.50 -0.72
CA VAL A 148 -8.54 -12.07 0.52
C VAL A 148 -9.94 -11.52 0.24
N THR A 149 -10.89 -11.86 1.11
CA THR A 149 -12.24 -11.32 1.06
C THR A 149 -12.39 -10.22 2.11
N VAL A 150 -13.37 -9.35 1.92
CA VAL A 150 -13.66 -8.24 2.83
C VAL A 150 -15.11 -8.30 3.26
N SER A 151 -15.34 -8.06 4.54
CA SER A 151 -16.67 -7.78 5.08
C SER A 151 -16.81 -6.27 5.19
N ALA A 152 -17.65 -5.68 4.34
CA ALA A 152 -17.94 -4.24 4.39
C ALA A 152 -18.70 -3.84 5.66
N THR A 153 -19.41 -4.78 6.30
CA THR A 153 -20.18 -4.54 7.53
C THR A 153 -19.41 -4.88 8.80
N GLY A 154 -18.17 -5.36 8.70
CA GLY A 154 -17.35 -5.76 9.84
C GLY A 154 -17.78 -7.08 10.50
N GLN A 155 -18.69 -7.85 9.89
CA GLN A 155 -19.10 -9.16 10.39
C GLN A 155 -18.15 -10.27 9.89
N GLY A 156 -17.83 -11.22 10.78
CA GLY A 156 -17.04 -12.41 10.41
C GLY A 156 -15.54 -12.19 10.26
N CYS A 157 -15.00 -11.04 10.68
CA CYS A 157 -13.58 -10.69 10.47
C CYS A 157 -12.62 -11.84 10.80
N ALA A 158 -11.77 -12.18 9.83
CA ALA A 158 -10.73 -13.16 10.03
C ALA A 158 -9.73 -12.67 11.08
N LYS A 159 -9.21 -13.63 11.83
CA LYS A 159 -8.21 -13.39 12.88
C LYS A 159 -6.83 -13.72 12.35
N PHE A 160 -5.85 -12.96 12.80
CA PHE A 160 -4.46 -13.10 12.40
C PHE A 160 -3.59 -13.29 13.63
N THR A 161 -2.68 -14.23 13.52
CA THR A 161 -1.46 -14.27 14.34
C THR A 161 -0.36 -13.49 13.65
N THR A 162 0.54 -12.90 14.43
CA THR A 162 1.63 -12.09 13.90
C THR A 162 2.97 -12.62 14.37
N THR A 163 3.91 -12.75 13.43
CA THR A 163 5.31 -13.05 13.73
C THR A 163 6.14 -11.79 13.51
N SER A 164 6.88 -11.35 14.53
CA SER A 164 7.83 -10.24 14.39
C SER A 164 9.07 -10.69 13.64
N VAL A 165 9.49 -9.91 12.65
CA VAL A 165 10.62 -10.22 11.77
C VAL A 165 11.52 -9.00 11.59
N LYS A 166 12.75 -9.23 11.17
CA LYS A 166 13.61 -8.16 10.68
C LYS A 166 13.06 -7.69 9.33
N ALA A 167 12.91 -6.39 9.15
CA ALA A 167 12.48 -5.82 7.89
C ALA A 167 13.44 -6.23 6.75
N THR A 168 12.88 -6.79 5.68
CA THR A 168 13.59 -7.05 4.43
C THR A 168 13.65 -5.77 3.62
N ALA A 169 14.74 -5.54 2.88
CA ALA A 169 14.80 -4.43 1.93
C ALA A 169 13.60 -4.46 0.96
N ALA A 170 13.03 -3.28 0.72
CA ALA A 170 11.80 -3.09 -0.04
C ALA A 170 12.00 -3.17 -1.56
#